data_AF-A0A875RWT8-F1
#
_entry.id   AF-A0A875RWT8-F1
#
_cell.length_a   1.000
_cell.length_b   1.000
_cell.length_c   1.000
_cell.angle_alpha   90.00
_cell.angle_beta   90.00
_cell.angle_gamma   90.00
#
_symmetry.space_group_name_H-M   'P 1'
#
loop_
_entity.id
_entity.type
_entity.pdbx_description
1 polymer ?
#
loop_
_entity_poly.entity_id
_entity_poly.type
_entity_poly.pdbx_seq_one_letter_code
_entity_poly.pdbx_strand_id
1 'polypeptide(L)'
;MLIELDLIESSITKRIRRNPDIYIPSITSKDHGILGRKKRISPSETLLQQHEIKHFIDRYKIQVKKLSKLSSEMDADLTDELKVMKSEEAFEIFVKLYKKSIEEDKNQAFLKTKKDWQIYDMFSSNDDYLELRQRFDGQKTNDKEISKKKRHLYRVLSEFCKDMTLSSIFSRTEEFGKYLDLHTQYKKWLVLPRIKPINTDKIPGYLEYLGEITKFDDDLFNKSDQYYEYLMDLSAYIERYWIKINPLMRPERSLVSIKNRFTEMHFKEPREQGIYCMACKKTFAKDTVYNSHLNGKKHRKSVTENRRGEVLKLEYFIKEVLTTLLADQMSKTQSETERFNLLTVRERQMELTKIQDISLYEIDYFATDSDDDVVGADAEAYGSNANGNIEDDEDGHGQNYNPLNLPLGPDGSPIPYWLWKASGLGLEFGCEVCGNIEYHGRRAFSNHFSEPRHVNGLQMLGVTEDFSLYKDLNKIDDVLKLLGNLQKRQREIIHLKESGEEVEDEDGNALSKKAYQQLKKQGLL
;
A
#
# COMPACT_ATOMS: atom_id res chain seq x y z
N MET A 1 3.35 -30.30 -12.24
CA MET A 1 1.99 -30.01 -11.71
C MET A 1 1.98 -30.00 -10.20
N LEU A 2 2.40 -31.08 -9.51
CA LEU A 2 2.50 -31.09 -8.05
C LEU A 2 3.37 -29.94 -7.49
N ILE A 3 4.53 -29.69 -8.10
CA ILE A 3 5.39 -28.54 -7.74
C ILE A 3 4.64 -27.20 -7.87
N GLU A 4 3.82 -27.02 -8.92
CA GLU A 4 3.06 -25.78 -9.10
C GLU A 4 1.96 -25.63 -8.02
N LEU A 5 1.34 -26.73 -7.59
CA LEU A 5 0.37 -26.71 -6.50
C LEU A 5 1.02 -26.28 -5.17
N ASP A 6 2.17 -26.85 -4.84
CA ASP A 6 2.95 -26.50 -3.64
C ASP A 6 3.43 -25.03 -3.67
N LEU A 7 3.87 -24.55 -4.84
CA LEU A 7 4.23 -23.15 -5.03
C LEU A 7 3.04 -22.21 -4.81
N ILE A 8 1.86 -22.55 -5.32
CA ILE A 8 0.64 -21.79 -5.08
C ILE A 8 0.32 -21.76 -3.58
N GLU A 9 0.34 -22.90 -2.89
CA GLU A 9 0.09 -22.99 -1.44
C GLU A 9 1.09 -22.15 -0.63
N SER A 10 2.38 -22.25 -0.95
CA SER A 10 3.45 -21.46 -0.33
C SER A 10 3.25 -19.96 -0.57
N SER A 11 2.88 -19.57 -1.79
CA SER A 11 2.68 -18.17 -2.17
C SER A 11 1.48 -17.53 -1.45
N ILE A 12 0.37 -18.27 -1.28
CA ILE A 12 -0.81 -17.85 -0.52
C ILE A 12 -0.43 -17.73 0.96
N THR A 13 0.28 -18.72 1.50
CA THR A 13 0.71 -18.74 2.91
C THR A 13 1.60 -17.54 3.24
N LYS A 14 2.54 -17.18 2.36
CA LYS A 14 3.38 -15.98 2.51
C LYS A 14 2.56 -14.69 2.59
N ARG A 15 1.52 -14.56 1.76
CA ARG A 15 0.62 -13.40 1.75
C ARG A 15 -0.19 -13.30 3.03
N ILE A 16 -0.80 -14.40 3.48
CA ILE A 16 -1.53 -14.45 4.76
C ILE A 16 -0.59 -14.16 5.95
N ARG A 17 0.66 -14.63 5.89
CA ARG A 17 1.68 -14.32 6.92
C ARG A 17 2.11 -12.84 6.90
N ARG A 18 2.09 -12.17 5.76
CA ARG A 18 2.38 -10.72 5.66
C ARG A 18 1.18 -9.90 6.13
N ASN A 19 0.00 -10.26 5.67
CA ASN A 19 -1.26 -9.59 5.95
C ASN A 19 -2.30 -10.59 6.49
N PRO A 20 -2.41 -10.74 7.82
CA PRO A 20 -3.40 -11.62 8.42
C PRO A 20 -4.85 -11.24 8.08
N ASP A 21 -5.12 -9.97 7.76
CA ASP A 21 -6.47 -9.48 7.46
C ASP A 21 -7.02 -10.02 6.12
N ILE A 22 -6.17 -10.61 5.28
CA ILE A 22 -6.59 -11.31 4.04
C ILE A 22 -7.59 -12.42 4.37
N TYR A 23 -7.33 -13.19 5.43
CA TYR A 23 -8.14 -14.34 5.80
C TYR A 23 -8.43 -14.34 7.29
N ILE A 24 -9.67 -13.98 7.61
CA ILE A 24 -10.21 -14.09 8.96
C ILE A 24 -11.03 -15.38 9.01
N PRO A 25 -10.67 -16.37 9.85
CA PRO A 25 -11.42 -17.60 9.97
C PRO A 25 -12.87 -17.33 10.37
N SER A 26 -13.83 -17.97 9.70
CA SER A 26 -15.26 -17.81 10.01
C SER A 26 -15.66 -18.38 11.38
N ILE A 27 -14.80 -19.18 12.00
CA ILE A 27 -15.04 -19.83 13.30
C ILE A 27 -13.80 -19.56 14.16
N THR A 28 -14.00 -19.05 15.37
CA THR A 28 -12.91 -18.74 16.31
C THR A 28 -12.04 -19.95 16.65
N SER A 29 -12.58 -21.18 16.59
CA SER A 29 -11.81 -22.41 16.81
C SER A 29 -10.76 -22.71 15.73
N LYS A 30 -10.86 -22.06 14.56
CA LYS A 30 -9.86 -22.13 13.49
C LYS A 30 -8.82 -21.01 13.58
N ASP A 31 -8.98 -20.09 14.53
CA ASP A 31 -7.95 -19.11 14.84
C ASP A 31 -7.00 -19.72 15.86
N HIS A 32 -5.82 -20.10 15.38
CA HIS A 32 -4.79 -20.72 16.21
C HIS A 32 -3.89 -19.69 16.90
N GLY A 33 -4.12 -18.37 16.69
CA GLY A 33 -3.31 -17.31 17.30
C GLY A 33 -1.86 -17.22 16.79
N ILE A 34 -1.52 -17.98 15.75
CA ILE A 34 -0.16 -18.06 15.16
C ILE A 34 0.15 -16.80 14.33
N LEU A 35 -0.88 -16.19 13.75
CA LEU A 35 -0.76 -14.99 12.92
C LEU A 35 -0.70 -13.76 13.84
N GLY A 36 0.51 -13.35 14.23
CA GLY A 36 0.72 -12.12 15.00
C GLY A 36 0.24 -10.89 14.23
N ARG A 37 -0.26 -9.86 14.94
CA ARG A 37 -0.69 -8.61 14.32
C ARG A 37 0.52 -7.82 13.84
N LYS A 38 0.73 -7.81 12.52
CA LYS A 38 1.67 -6.90 11.85
C LYS A 38 1.05 -5.52 11.63
N LYS A 39 1.84 -4.60 11.09
CA LYS A 39 1.44 -3.25 10.66
C LYS A 39 0.09 -3.28 9.95
N ARG A 40 -0.81 -2.34 10.28
CA ARG A 40 -2.12 -2.22 9.62
C ARG A 40 -1.92 -1.92 8.14
N ILE A 41 -2.39 -2.84 7.30
CA ILE A 41 -2.41 -2.69 5.84
C ILE A 41 -3.74 -2.04 5.44
N SER A 42 -3.73 -1.29 4.35
CA SER A 42 -4.94 -0.61 3.89
C SER A 42 -6.02 -1.64 3.47
N PRO A 43 -7.32 -1.38 3.72
CA PRO A 43 -8.39 -2.31 3.32
C PRO A 43 -8.39 -2.60 1.82
N SER A 44 -8.08 -1.60 0.99
CA SER A 44 -7.99 -1.77 -0.46
C SER A 44 -6.84 -2.69 -0.87
N GLU A 45 -5.68 -2.61 -0.21
CA GLU A 45 -4.54 -3.49 -0.52
C GLU A 45 -4.85 -4.92 -0.13
N THR A 46 -5.48 -5.10 1.04
CA THR A 46 -6.00 -6.39 1.48
C THR A 46 -6.97 -6.96 0.45
N LEU A 47 -7.91 -6.17 -0.05
CA LEU A 47 -8.87 -6.61 -1.06
C LEU A 47 -8.20 -6.99 -2.38
N LEU A 48 -7.19 -6.22 -2.82
CA LEU A 48 -6.41 -6.54 -4.01
C LEU A 48 -5.69 -7.89 -3.86
N GLN A 49 -5.03 -8.12 -2.72
CA GLN A 49 -4.38 -9.40 -2.40
C GLN A 49 -5.39 -10.55 -2.32
N GLN A 50 -6.60 -10.31 -1.80
CA GLN A 50 -7.66 -11.32 -1.77
C GLN A 50 -8.12 -11.70 -3.19
N HIS A 51 -8.22 -10.75 -4.12
CA HIS A 51 -8.50 -11.03 -5.53
C HIS A 51 -7.36 -11.82 -6.18
N GLU A 52 -6.10 -11.45 -5.94
CA GLU A 52 -4.94 -12.23 -6.39
C GLU A 52 -5.00 -13.68 -5.91
N ILE A 53 -5.25 -13.89 -4.62
CA ILE A 53 -5.36 -15.24 -4.04
C ILE A 53 -6.53 -16.00 -4.64
N LYS A 54 -7.65 -15.35 -4.98
CA LYS A 54 -8.75 -16.00 -5.70
C LYS A 54 -8.27 -16.56 -7.05
N HIS A 55 -7.50 -15.79 -7.80
CA HIS A 55 -6.91 -16.27 -9.06
C HIS A 55 -5.95 -17.44 -8.85
N PHE A 56 -5.15 -17.42 -7.78
CA PHE A 56 -4.30 -18.54 -7.41
C PHE A 56 -5.11 -19.80 -7.07
N ILE A 57 -6.18 -19.66 -6.28
CA ILE A 57 -7.07 -20.76 -5.92
C ILE A 57 -7.75 -21.34 -7.17
N ASP A 58 -8.18 -20.49 -8.10
CA ASP A 58 -8.81 -20.96 -9.34
C ASP A 58 -7.80 -21.68 -10.25
N ARG A 59 -6.56 -21.17 -10.32
CA ARG A 59 -5.44 -21.86 -10.98
C ARG A 59 -5.15 -23.22 -10.34
N TYR A 60 -5.12 -23.28 -9.01
CA TYR A 60 -4.93 -24.49 -8.23
C TYR A 60 -6.03 -25.52 -8.54
N LYS A 61 -7.31 -25.14 -8.49
CA LYS A 61 -8.43 -26.03 -8.83
C LYS A 61 -8.34 -26.58 -10.25
N ILE A 62 -7.97 -25.73 -11.22
CA ILE A 62 -7.78 -26.14 -12.61
C ILE A 62 -6.68 -27.20 -12.69
N GLN A 63 -5.55 -27.00 -11.99
CA GLN A 63 -4.45 -27.94 -12.00
C GLN A 63 -4.78 -29.26 -11.29
N VAL A 64 -5.49 -29.22 -10.16
CA VAL A 64 -5.99 -30.43 -9.50
C VAL A 64 -6.91 -31.22 -10.42
N LYS A 65 -7.84 -30.56 -11.14
CA LYS A 65 -8.74 -31.22 -12.09
C LYS A 65 -7.99 -31.85 -13.27
N LYS A 66 -6.92 -31.21 -13.74
CA LYS A 66 -6.05 -31.78 -14.78
C LYS A 66 -5.29 -33.00 -14.27
N LEU A 67 -4.74 -32.90 -13.07
CA LEU A 67 -3.99 -33.98 -12.44
C LEU A 67 -4.89 -35.18 -12.13
N SER A 68 -6.12 -34.97 -11.66
CA SER A 68 -7.07 -36.06 -11.43
C SER A 68 -7.45 -36.77 -12.72
N LYS A 69 -7.60 -36.03 -13.83
CA LYS A 69 -7.87 -36.61 -15.14
C LYS A 69 -6.68 -37.44 -15.66
N LEU A 70 -5.47 -36.91 -15.53
CA LEU A 70 -4.25 -37.62 -15.93
C LEU A 70 -4.02 -38.87 -15.08
N SER A 71 -4.22 -38.80 -13.76
CA SER A 71 -4.09 -39.96 -12.88
C SER A 71 -5.05 -41.07 -13.29
N SER A 72 -6.31 -40.75 -13.60
CA SER A 72 -7.28 -41.75 -14.03
C SER A 72 -6.97 -42.38 -15.39
N GLU A 73 -6.32 -41.63 -16.30
CA GLU A 73 -5.88 -42.14 -17.61
C GLU A 73 -4.61 -42.99 -17.44
N MET A 74 -3.66 -42.54 -16.63
CA MET A 74 -2.41 -43.24 -16.33
C MET A 74 -2.62 -44.55 -15.58
N ASP A 75 -3.59 -44.65 -14.67
CA ASP A 75 -3.85 -45.90 -13.94
C ASP A 75 -4.29 -47.04 -14.89
N ALA A 76 -4.99 -46.73 -15.99
CA ALA A 76 -5.33 -47.71 -17.01
C ALA A 76 -4.06 -48.15 -17.79
N ASP A 77 -3.28 -47.19 -18.28
CA ASP A 77 -2.10 -47.46 -19.10
C ASP A 77 -0.96 -48.11 -18.31
N LEU A 78 -0.70 -47.68 -17.07
CA LEU A 78 0.33 -48.28 -16.19
C LEU A 78 0.02 -49.73 -15.86
N THR A 79 -1.25 -50.11 -15.69
CA THR A 79 -1.58 -51.52 -15.40
C THR A 79 -1.28 -52.44 -16.58
N ASP A 80 -1.30 -51.92 -17.80
CA ASP A 80 -0.95 -52.65 -19.01
C ASP A 80 0.56 -52.60 -19.29
N GLU A 81 1.24 -51.46 -19.06
CA GLU A 81 2.70 -51.33 -19.15
C GLU A 81 3.43 -52.15 -18.07
N LEU A 82 2.96 -52.16 -16.83
CA LEU A 82 3.55 -52.97 -15.73
C LEU A 82 3.41 -54.47 -15.95
N LYS A 83 2.43 -54.93 -16.75
CA LYS A 83 2.35 -56.34 -17.17
C LYS A 83 3.45 -56.69 -18.17
N VAL A 84 3.81 -55.75 -19.05
CA VAL A 84 4.89 -55.91 -20.05
C VAL A 84 6.28 -55.85 -19.40
N MET A 85 6.45 -55.04 -18.35
CA MET A 85 7.71 -54.82 -17.63
C MET A 85 8.17 -55.97 -16.72
N LYS A 86 7.44 -57.09 -16.66
CA LYS A 86 7.82 -58.30 -15.89
C LYS A 86 8.83 -59.21 -16.61
N SER A 87 9.26 -58.86 -17.81
CA SER A 87 10.28 -59.60 -18.57
C SER A 87 11.71 -59.18 -18.17
N GLU A 88 12.66 -60.10 -18.17
CA GLU A 88 14.09 -59.82 -17.88
C GLU A 88 14.71 -58.80 -18.86
N GLU A 89 14.14 -58.64 -20.04
CA GLU A 89 14.57 -57.70 -21.09
C GLU A 89 13.99 -56.27 -20.92
N ALA A 90 13.09 -56.05 -19.95
CA ALA A 90 12.38 -54.79 -19.76
C ALA A 90 13.31 -53.60 -19.49
N PHE A 91 14.42 -53.83 -18.77
CA PHE A 91 15.40 -52.78 -18.48
C PHE A 91 16.18 -52.35 -19.74
N GLU A 92 16.53 -53.29 -20.62
CA GLU A 92 17.24 -52.97 -21.87
C GLU A 92 16.34 -52.20 -22.83
N ILE A 93 15.07 -52.58 -22.92
CA ILE A 93 14.04 -51.86 -23.69
C ILE A 93 13.86 -50.44 -23.13
N PHE A 94 13.78 -50.30 -21.80
CA PHE A 94 13.70 -48.99 -21.14
C PHE A 94 14.91 -48.11 -21.47
N VAL A 95 16.14 -48.64 -21.36
CA VAL A 95 17.36 -47.88 -21.68
C VAL A 95 17.39 -47.47 -23.15
N LYS A 96 16.92 -48.32 -24.06
CA LYS A 96 16.82 -48.00 -25.50
C LYS A 96 15.80 -46.90 -25.77
N LEU A 97 14.63 -46.96 -25.15
CA LEU A 97 13.60 -45.93 -25.25
C LEU A 97 14.04 -44.61 -24.60
N TYR A 98 14.74 -44.66 -23.46
CA TYR A 98 15.30 -43.49 -22.79
C TYR A 98 16.35 -42.77 -23.65
N LYS A 99 17.27 -43.52 -24.27
CA LYS A 99 18.28 -42.95 -25.19
C LYS A 99 17.62 -42.31 -26.41
N LYS A 100 16.60 -42.98 -26.98
CA LYS A 100 15.80 -42.44 -28.09
C LYS A 100 15.08 -41.15 -27.71
N SER A 101 14.48 -41.11 -26.51
CA SER A 101 13.81 -39.92 -25.96
C SER A 101 14.79 -38.76 -25.79
N ILE A 102 16.00 -39.00 -25.25
CA ILE A 102 17.03 -37.96 -25.15
C ILE A 102 17.44 -37.40 -26.52
N GLU A 103 17.54 -38.25 -27.54
CA GLU A 103 17.88 -37.83 -28.90
C GLU A 103 16.74 -37.02 -29.55
N GLU A 104 15.48 -37.40 -29.32
CA GLU A 104 14.30 -36.64 -29.74
C GLU A 104 14.17 -35.30 -28.98
N ASP A 105 14.44 -35.28 -27.68
CA ASP A 105 14.43 -34.09 -26.83
C ASP A 105 15.55 -33.11 -27.22
N LYS A 106 16.74 -33.59 -27.60
CA LYS A 106 17.81 -32.73 -28.16
C LYS A 106 17.37 -32.02 -29.45
N ASN A 107 16.50 -32.65 -30.25
CA ASN A 107 15.93 -32.03 -31.44
C ASN A 107 14.79 -31.05 -31.11
N GLN A 108 14.11 -31.20 -29.96
CA GLN A 108 13.11 -30.25 -29.44
C GLN A 108 13.68 -29.18 -28.49
N ALA A 109 14.94 -29.30 -28.07
CA ALA A 109 15.60 -28.47 -27.06
C ALA A 109 15.71 -26.97 -27.45
N PHE A 110 15.41 -26.62 -28.71
CA PHE A 110 15.33 -25.21 -29.13
C PHE A 110 14.17 -24.44 -28.49
N LEU A 111 13.22 -25.11 -27.80
CA LEU A 111 12.01 -24.50 -27.22
C LEU A 111 11.92 -24.52 -25.69
N LYS A 112 12.91 -25.05 -24.94
CA LYS A 112 12.86 -25.08 -23.47
C LYS A 112 14.16 -24.62 -22.82
N THR A 113 14.28 -23.31 -22.66
CA THR A 113 15.19 -22.68 -21.69
C THR A 113 14.40 -22.01 -20.55
N LYS A 114 13.31 -22.63 -20.09
CA LYS A 114 12.65 -22.17 -18.87
C LYS A 114 13.17 -22.96 -17.68
N LYS A 115 14.07 -22.35 -16.91
CA LYS A 115 14.63 -22.91 -15.68
C LYS A 115 13.55 -22.93 -14.60
N ASP A 116 13.57 -23.92 -13.70
CA ASP A 116 12.53 -24.14 -12.68
C ASP A 116 12.25 -22.92 -11.79
N TRP A 117 13.24 -22.06 -11.55
CA TRP A 117 13.06 -20.81 -10.78
C TRP A 117 12.10 -19.82 -11.45
N GLN A 118 11.90 -19.87 -12.77
CA GLN A 118 10.92 -19.02 -13.47
C GLN A 118 9.47 -19.35 -13.10
N ILE A 119 9.21 -20.59 -12.66
CA ILE A 119 7.89 -21.00 -12.16
C ILE A 119 7.67 -20.44 -10.76
N TYR A 120 8.71 -20.44 -9.91
CA TYR A 120 8.70 -19.82 -8.58
C TYR A 120 8.47 -18.31 -8.66
N ASP A 121 9.10 -17.65 -9.63
CA ASP A 121 9.01 -16.21 -9.88
C ASP A 121 7.58 -15.75 -10.23
N MET A 122 6.86 -16.55 -11.02
CA MET A 122 5.51 -16.22 -11.49
C MET A 122 4.51 -15.91 -10.36
N PHE A 123 4.67 -16.51 -9.18
CA PHE A 123 3.79 -16.32 -8.03
C PHE A 123 4.39 -15.43 -6.91
N SER A 124 5.59 -14.88 -7.13
CA SER A 124 6.30 -14.00 -6.20
C SER A 124 5.85 -12.54 -6.33
N SER A 125 5.86 -11.78 -5.22
CA SER A 125 5.37 -10.39 -5.15
C SER A 125 6.47 -9.34 -5.42
N ASN A 126 7.34 -9.52 -6.41
CA ASN A 126 8.41 -8.54 -6.64
C ASN A 126 8.78 -8.36 -8.13
N ASP A 127 8.63 -7.14 -8.64
CA ASP A 127 9.10 -6.72 -9.98
C ASP A 127 10.64 -6.59 -10.03
N ASP A 128 11.32 -6.33 -8.89
CA ASP A 128 12.77 -6.10 -8.85
C ASP A 128 13.62 -7.38 -8.83
N TYR A 129 13.01 -8.56 -9.05
CA TYR A 129 13.78 -9.81 -9.08
C TYR A 129 14.86 -9.78 -10.18
N LEU A 130 14.63 -9.12 -11.32
CA LEU A 130 15.65 -8.99 -12.38
C LEU A 130 16.89 -8.19 -11.93
N GLU A 131 16.72 -7.07 -11.23
CA GLU A 131 17.84 -6.26 -10.71
C GLU A 131 18.53 -6.95 -9.52
N LEU A 132 17.76 -7.52 -8.58
CA LEU A 132 18.28 -8.36 -7.50
C LEU A 132 19.06 -9.55 -8.07
N ARG A 133 18.56 -10.19 -9.13
CA ARG A 133 19.19 -11.32 -9.81
C ARG A 133 20.42 -10.92 -10.61
N GLN A 134 20.45 -9.73 -11.23
CA GLN A 134 21.67 -9.20 -11.86
C GLN A 134 22.78 -8.97 -10.82
N ARG A 135 22.42 -8.52 -9.60
CA ARG A 135 23.37 -8.43 -8.47
C ARG A 135 23.84 -9.80 -7.98
N PHE A 136 22.95 -10.79 -7.89
CA PHE A 136 23.30 -12.17 -7.46
C PHE A 136 24.08 -12.97 -8.52
N ASP A 137 23.76 -12.82 -9.81
CA ASP A 137 24.48 -13.46 -10.93
C ASP A 137 25.83 -12.78 -11.23
N GLY A 138 26.28 -11.83 -10.40
CA GLY A 138 27.65 -11.30 -10.40
C GLY A 138 28.02 -10.41 -11.59
N GLN A 139 27.04 -9.97 -12.40
CA GLN A 139 27.29 -8.98 -13.43
C GLN A 139 27.46 -7.60 -12.78
N LYS A 140 28.71 -7.26 -12.46
CA LYS A 140 29.10 -5.89 -12.13
C LYS A 140 28.86 -5.00 -13.34
N THR A 141 27.68 -4.39 -13.44
CA THR A 141 27.53 -3.17 -14.24
C THR A 141 28.24 -2.05 -13.48
N ASN A 142 29.09 -1.31 -14.20
CA ASN A 142 29.84 -0.18 -13.66
C ASN A 142 28.89 1.01 -13.43
N ASP A 143 28.03 0.93 -12.42
CA ASP A 143 27.03 1.96 -12.16
C ASP A 143 27.52 2.96 -11.12
N LYS A 144 28.35 3.90 -11.56
CA LYS A 144 28.60 5.17 -10.85
C LYS A 144 27.65 6.30 -11.25
N GLU A 145 26.67 6.07 -12.14
CA GLU A 145 25.81 7.15 -12.66
C GLU A 145 24.29 7.00 -12.44
N ILE A 146 23.81 5.97 -11.74
CA ILE A 146 22.38 5.84 -11.40
C ILE A 146 22.18 5.99 -9.89
N SER A 147 22.54 7.15 -9.35
CA SER A 147 22.14 7.58 -7.99
C SER A 147 21.25 8.82 -8.07
N LYS A 148 20.16 8.71 -8.83
CA LYS A 148 18.89 9.31 -8.40
C LYS A 148 18.08 8.15 -7.86
N LYS A 149 17.93 8.08 -6.53
CA LYS A 149 17.06 7.11 -5.84
C LYS A 149 15.65 7.19 -6.45
N LYS A 150 15.39 6.43 -7.51
CA LYS A 150 14.02 6.05 -7.85
C LYS A 150 13.58 5.23 -6.65
N ARG A 151 12.55 5.71 -5.95
CA ARG A 151 11.88 4.89 -4.95
C ARG A 151 11.45 3.64 -5.69
N HIS A 152 12.02 2.49 -5.33
CA HIS A 152 11.61 1.22 -5.89
C HIS A 152 10.18 0.99 -5.41
N LEU A 153 9.21 1.26 -6.29
CA LEU A 153 7.79 1.10 -5.99
C LEU A 153 7.54 -0.42 -6.01
N TYR A 154 7.59 -1.06 -4.84
CA TYR A 154 7.27 -2.48 -4.75
C TYR A 154 5.81 -2.71 -5.13
N ARG A 155 5.61 -3.41 -6.24
CA ARG A 155 4.29 -3.86 -6.65
C ARG A 155 3.92 -5.09 -5.82
N VAL A 156 2.85 -4.98 -5.04
CA VAL A 156 2.37 -6.06 -4.15
C VAL A 156 1.92 -7.31 -4.92
N LEU A 157 1.41 -7.12 -6.14
CA LEU A 157 0.93 -8.19 -7.01
C LEU A 157 2.07 -9.01 -7.61
N SER A 158 1.82 -10.31 -7.78
CA SER A 158 2.69 -11.19 -8.54
C SER A 158 2.65 -10.93 -10.04
N GLU A 159 3.69 -11.40 -10.73
CA GLU A 159 3.75 -11.43 -12.19
C GLU A 159 2.53 -12.15 -12.80
N PHE A 160 2.03 -13.22 -12.17
CA PHE A 160 0.82 -13.92 -12.60
C PHE A 160 -0.42 -13.02 -12.64
N CYS A 161 -0.50 -12.03 -11.75
CA CYS A 161 -1.63 -11.14 -11.61
C CYS A 161 -1.28 -9.68 -11.92
N LYS A 162 -0.19 -9.42 -12.66
CA LYS A 162 0.28 -8.06 -12.91
C LYS A 162 -0.70 -7.17 -13.66
N ASP A 163 -1.60 -7.71 -14.47
CA ASP A 163 -2.55 -6.88 -15.21
C ASP A 163 -3.79 -6.54 -14.36
N MET A 164 -3.88 -7.12 -13.17
CA MET A 164 -4.99 -6.89 -12.26
C MET A 164 -4.88 -5.53 -11.59
N THR A 165 -6.00 -4.81 -11.63
CA THR A 165 -6.17 -3.51 -10.96
C THR A 165 -7.55 -3.47 -10.34
N LEU A 166 -7.68 -2.82 -9.17
CA LEU A 166 -8.99 -2.69 -8.52
C LEU A 166 -9.91 -1.78 -9.34
N SER A 167 -9.36 -0.81 -10.05
CA SER A 167 -10.07 0.07 -10.98
C SER A 167 -10.75 -0.67 -12.14
N SER A 168 -10.27 -1.85 -12.53
CA SER A 168 -10.97 -2.71 -13.50
C SER A 168 -12.16 -3.48 -12.90
N ILE A 169 -12.19 -3.64 -11.57
CA ILE A 169 -13.18 -4.45 -10.83
C ILE A 169 -14.28 -3.56 -10.24
N PHE A 170 -13.90 -2.41 -9.71
CA PHE A 170 -14.76 -1.46 -9.00
C PHE A 170 -14.96 -0.17 -9.79
N SER A 171 -16.17 0.36 -9.69
CA SER A 171 -16.42 1.73 -10.14
C SER A 171 -15.72 2.71 -9.20
N ARG A 172 -15.43 3.90 -9.72
CA ARG A 172 -14.81 5.01 -8.95
C ARG A 172 -15.64 5.41 -7.74
N THR A 173 -16.96 5.39 -7.92
CA THR A 173 -17.98 5.67 -6.90
C THR A 173 -18.04 4.61 -5.81
N GLU A 174 -17.62 3.37 -6.10
CA GLU A 174 -17.63 2.27 -5.12
C GLU A 174 -16.44 2.34 -4.14
N GLU A 175 -15.43 3.19 -4.42
CA GLU A 175 -14.18 3.36 -3.64
C GLU A 175 -13.63 2.01 -3.15
N PHE A 176 -13.35 1.11 -4.10
CA PHE A 176 -12.83 -0.24 -3.85
C PHE A 176 -13.66 -1.09 -2.87
N GLY A 177 -14.99 -0.96 -2.91
CA GLY A 177 -15.89 -1.78 -2.11
C GLY A 177 -16.26 -1.19 -0.75
N LYS A 178 -16.01 0.11 -0.56
CA LYS A 178 -16.43 0.88 0.63
C LYS A 178 -17.83 1.46 0.50
N TYR A 179 -18.27 1.70 -0.74
CA TYR A 179 -19.55 2.31 -1.06
C TYR A 179 -20.26 1.54 -2.19
N LEU A 180 -21.59 1.56 -2.16
CA LEU A 180 -22.48 1.09 -3.23
C LEU A 180 -22.76 2.21 -4.23
N ASP A 181 -22.56 1.93 -5.52
CA ASP A 181 -23.01 2.79 -6.61
C ASP A 181 -24.43 2.42 -7.03
N LEU A 182 -25.41 3.08 -6.42
CA LEU A 182 -26.83 2.90 -6.73
C LEU A 182 -27.40 4.07 -7.54
N HIS A 183 -26.55 4.94 -8.12
CA HIS A 183 -27.02 6.13 -8.82
C HIS A 183 -27.76 5.77 -10.13
N THR A 184 -27.35 4.68 -10.78
CA THR A 184 -28.05 4.15 -11.97
C THR A 184 -29.43 3.63 -11.60
N GLN A 185 -29.55 2.92 -10.48
CA GLN A 185 -30.80 2.37 -9.98
C GLN A 185 -31.72 3.46 -9.47
N TYR A 186 -31.19 4.50 -8.81
CA TYR A 186 -31.94 5.69 -8.43
C TYR A 186 -32.61 6.37 -9.64
N LYS A 187 -31.87 6.56 -10.74
CA LYS A 187 -32.44 7.13 -11.98
C LYS A 187 -33.58 6.28 -12.53
N LYS A 188 -33.43 4.95 -12.53
CA LYS A 188 -34.50 4.03 -12.93
C LYS A 188 -35.69 4.13 -11.98
N TRP A 189 -35.44 4.21 -10.68
CA TRP A 189 -36.46 4.29 -9.63
C TRP A 189 -37.32 5.57 -9.72
N LEU A 190 -36.74 6.70 -10.13
CA LEU A 190 -37.48 7.94 -10.36
C LEU A 190 -38.51 7.81 -11.49
N VAL A 191 -38.21 7.02 -12.51
CA VAL A 191 -39.05 6.86 -13.72
C VAL A 191 -40.12 5.77 -13.54
N LEU A 192 -40.06 4.99 -12.46
CA LEU A 192 -40.99 3.87 -12.26
C LEU A 192 -42.46 4.30 -12.24
N PRO A 193 -43.37 3.50 -12.82
CA PRO A 193 -44.80 3.76 -12.75
C PRO A 193 -45.31 3.69 -11.31
N ARG A 194 -45.88 4.80 -10.83
CA ARG A 194 -46.43 4.92 -9.47
C ARG A 194 -47.95 4.98 -9.48
N ILE A 195 -48.55 4.55 -8.38
CA ILE A 195 -50.00 4.68 -8.16
C ILE A 195 -50.36 6.16 -7.96
N LYS A 196 -49.49 6.92 -7.27
CA LYS A 196 -49.57 8.38 -7.15
C LYS A 196 -48.37 9.02 -7.85
N PRO A 197 -48.57 9.98 -8.76
CA PRO A 197 -47.45 10.65 -9.44
C PRO A 197 -46.58 11.41 -8.43
N ILE A 198 -45.29 11.52 -8.73
CA ILE A 198 -44.36 12.34 -7.95
C ILE A 198 -44.78 13.80 -8.10
N ASN A 199 -44.81 14.54 -7.00
CA ASN A 199 -45.05 15.98 -7.04
C ASN A 199 -43.85 16.66 -7.72
N THR A 200 -44.10 17.46 -8.76
CA THR A 200 -43.05 18.17 -9.52
C THR A 200 -42.22 19.10 -8.65
N ASP A 201 -42.80 19.61 -7.57
CA ASP A 201 -42.14 20.57 -6.68
C ASP A 201 -41.20 19.92 -5.68
N LYS A 202 -41.30 18.60 -5.48
CA LYS A 202 -40.49 17.84 -4.51
C LYS A 202 -40.11 16.47 -5.05
N ILE A 203 -39.11 16.48 -5.94
CA ILE A 203 -38.52 15.26 -6.49
C ILE A 203 -37.65 14.61 -5.39
N PRO A 204 -37.82 13.30 -5.11
CA PRO A 204 -37.06 12.67 -4.05
C PRO A 204 -35.56 12.63 -4.35
N GLY A 205 -34.75 13.00 -3.37
CA GLY A 205 -33.29 13.00 -3.49
C GLY A 205 -32.69 11.59 -3.48
N TYR A 206 -31.40 11.47 -3.80
CA TYR A 206 -30.70 10.18 -3.74
C TYR A 206 -30.68 9.59 -2.32
N LEU A 207 -30.51 10.44 -1.30
CA LEU A 207 -30.52 10.01 0.11
C LEU A 207 -31.88 9.43 0.53
N GLU A 208 -32.97 10.07 0.10
CA GLU A 208 -34.33 9.58 0.36
C GLU A 208 -34.56 8.21 -0.31
N TYR A 209 -34.09 8.06 -1.55
CA TYR A 209 -34.10 6.76 -2.23
C TYR A 209 -33.34 5.67 -1.46
N LEU A 210 -32.14 5.96 -0.94
CA LEU A 210 -31.38 4.99 -0.13
C LEU A 210 -32.15 4.57 1.14
N GLY A 211 -32.99 5.44 1.70
CA GLY A 211 -33.85 5.12 2.84
C GLY A 211 -35.13 4.36 2.47
N GLU A 212 -35.57 4.43 1.21
CA GLU A 212 -36.80 3.79 0.72
C GLU A 212 -36.56 2.47 -0.04
N ILE A 213 -35.34 2.20 -0.48
CA ILE A 213 -34.98 1.06 -1.34
C ILE A 213 -35.36 -0.32 -0.77
N THR A 214 -35.58 -0.43 0.55
CA THR A 214 -35.96 -1.70 1.23
C THR A 214 -37.42 -1.78 1.67
N LYS A 215 -38.21 -0.71 1.50
CA LYS A 215 -39.60 -0.64 2.02
C LYS A 215 -40.61 -1.39 1.15
N PHE A 216 -40.41 -1.41 -0.18
CA PHE A 216 -41.22 -2.16 -1.17
C PHE A 216 -42.74 -2.13 -0.92
N ASP A 217 -43.30 -0.93 -0.88
CA ASP A 217 -44.73 -0.74 -0.60
C ASP A 217 -45.60 -0.96 -1.85
N ASP A 218 -46.52 -1.93 -1.77
CA ASP A 218 -47.50 -2.27 -2.81
C ASP A 218 -48.43 -1.08 -3.14
N ASP A 219 -48.58 -0.11 -2.24
CA ASP A 219 -49.45 1.06 -2.42
C ASP A 219 -48.74 2.24 -3.13
N LEU A 220 -47.41 2.17 -3.26
CA LEU A 220 -46.58 3.20 -3.92
C LEU A 220 -46.34 2.87 -5.40
N PHE A 221 -45.94 1.63 -5.69
CA PHE A 221 -45.50 1.22 -7.03
C PHE A 221 -46.51 0.32 -7.73
N ASN A 222 -46.72 0.58 -9.02
CA ASN A 222 -47.38 -0.39 -9.87
C ASN A 222 -46.37 -1.49 -10.23
N LYS A 223 -46.65 -2.74 -9.84
CA LYS A 223 -45.86 -3.95 -10.13
C LYS A 223 -45.94 -4.35 -11.62
N SER A 224 -45.59 -3.39 -12.47
CA SER A 224 -45.46 -3.45 -13.92
C SER A 224 -44.16 -4.14 -14.34
N ASP A 225 -43.99 -4.38 -15.64
CA ASP A 225 -42.76 -4.99 -16.15
C ASP A 225 -41.52 -4.12 -15.95
N GLN A 226 -41.66 -2.78 -16.01
CA GLN A 226 -40.57 -1.85 -15.73
C GLN A 226 -40.08 -1.97 -14.27
N TYR A 227 -41.00 -2.19 -13.34
CA TYR A 227 -40.67 -2.43 -11.93
C TYR A 227 -39.89 -3.74 -11.76
N TYR A 228 -40.31 -4.80 -12.46
CA TYR A 228 -39.59 -6.06 -12.46
C TYR A 228 -38.17 -5.92 -13.03
N GLU A 229 -38.01 -5.24 -14.17
CA GLU A 229 -36.69 -4.98 -14.76
C GLU A 229 -35.78 -4.22 -13.81
N TYR A 230 -36.30 -3.19 -13.15
CA TYR A 230 -35.57 -2.46 -12.11
C TYR A 230 -35.11 -3.39 -10.97
N LEU A 231 -35.97 -4.27 -10.45
CA LEU A 231 -35.61 -5.20 -9.39
C LEU A 231 -34.59 -6.24 -9.85
N MET A 232 -34.70 -6.72 -11.08
CA MET A 232 -33.71 -7.62 -11.69
C MET A 232 -32.34 -6.95 -11.78
N ASP A 233 -32.29 -5.71 -12.25
CA ASP A 233 -31.04 -4.95 -12.35
C ASP A 233 -30.42 -4.65 -10.99
N LEU A 234 -31.25 -4.27 -10.01
CA LEU A 234 -30.81 -3.99 -8.65
C LEU A 234 -30.30 -5.26 -7.95
N SER A 235 -31.06 -6.36 -8.02
CA SER A 235 -30.64 -7.65 -7.44
C SER A 235 -29.34 -8.16 -8.07
N ALA A 236 -29.20 -8.04 -9.40
CA ALA A 236 -28.00 -8.47 -10.10
C ALA A 236 -26.79 -7.60 -9.74
N TYR A 237 -26.98 -6.29 -9.57
CA TYR A 237 -25.91 -5.39 -9.09
C TYR A 237 -25.45 -5.79 -7.69
N ILE A 238 -26.37 -5.93 -6.75
CA ILE A 238 -26.08 -6.27 -5.35
C ILE A 238 -25.40 -7.65 -5.25
N GLU A 239 -25.88 -8.65 -6.00
CA GLU A 239 -25.28 -9.98 -6.07
C GLU A 239 -23.83 -9.93 -6.56
N ARG A 240 -23.57 -9.22 -7.67
CA ARG A 240 -22.20 -9.02 -8.17
C ARG A 240 -21.35 -8.26 -7.16
N TYR A 241 -21.88 -7.21 -6.55
CA TYR A 241 -21.14 -6.40 -5.58
C TYR A 241 -20.70 -7.22 -4.38
N TRP A 242 -21.59 -8.04 -3.80
CA TRP A 242 -21.26 -8.92 -2.69
C TRP A 242 -20.13 -9.90 -3.02
N ILE A 243 -20.14 -10.47 -4.24
CA ILE A 243 -19.09 -11.38 -4.71
C ILE A 243 -17.77 -10.63 -4.95
N LYS A 244 -17.83 -9.38 -5.44
CA LYS A 244 -16.65 -8.52 -5.64
C LYS A 244 -15.97 -8.21 -4.31
N ILE A 245 -16.70 -7.80 -3.27
CA ILE A 245 -16.10 -7.40 -1.98
C ILE A 245 -15.62 -8.60 -1.12
N ASN A 246 -16.05 -9.82 -1.44
CA ASN A 246 -15.69 -11.03 -0.68
C ASN A 246 -15.17 -12.16 -1.59
N PRO A 247 -14.01 -12.00 -2.24
CA PRO A 247 -13.54 -12.95 -3.24
C PRO A 247 -13.17 -14.35 -2.69
N LEU A 248 -12.82 -14.48 -1.39
CA LEU A 248 -12.31 -15.75 -0.82
C LEU A 248 -13.36 -16.60 -0.08
N MET A 249 -14.42 -16.01 0.47
CA MET A 249 -15.30 -16.67 1.46
C MET A 249 -16.45 -17.51 0.85
N ARG A 250 -16.35 -17.92 -0.43
CA ARG A 250 -17.45 -18.55 -1.19
C ARG A 250 -18.76 -17.75 -1.02
N PRO A 251 -18.75 -16.45 -1.39
CA PRO A 251 -19.85 -15.51 -1.14
C PRO A 251 -21.19 -16.01 -1.68
N GLU A 252 -21.19 -16.82 -2.73
CA GLU A 252 -22.37 -17.41 -3.36
C GLU A 252 -23.21 -18.24 -2.38
N ARG A 253 -22.59 -18.89 -1.38
CA ARG A 253 -23.30 -19.70 -0.39
C ARG A 253 -24.27 -18.88 0.45
N SER A 254 -23.85 -17.69 0.87
CA SER A 254 -24.69 -16.77 1.64
C SER A 254 -25.89 -16.32 0.81
N LEU A 255 -25.68 -16.01 -0.46
CA LEU A 255 -26.74 -15.60 -1.40
C LEU A 255 -27.73 -16.74 -1.68
N VAL A 256 -27.25 -17.96 -1.88
CA VAL A 256 -28.08 -19.15 -2.06
C VAL A 256 -28.88 -19.44 -0.79
N SER A 257 -28.28 -19.32 0.38
CA SER A 257 -28.98 -19.46 1.66
C SER A 257 -30.13 -18.46 1.78
N ILE A 258 -29.91 -17.18 1.44
CA ILE A 258 -30.99 -16.17 1.40
C ILE A 258 -32.07 -16.57 0.40
N LYS A 259 -31.70 -16.94 -0.83
CA LYS A 259 -32.65 -17.38 -1.86
C LYS A 259 -33.49 -18.59 -1.41
N ASN A 260 -32.91 -19.50 -0.62
CA ASN A 260 -33.61 -20.66 -0.07
C ASN A 260 -34.52 -20.30 1.10
N ARG A 261 -34.13 -19.40 2.00
CA ARG A 261 -35.00 -18.92 3.11
C ARG A 261 -36.31 -18.31 2.62
N PHE A 262 -36.37 -17.84 1.36
CA PHE A 262 -37.61 -17.40 0.75
C PHE A 262 -38.72 -18.47 0.76
N THR A 263 -38.37 -19.76 0.65
CA THR A 263 -39.39 -20.83 0.64
C THR A 263 -40.09 -20.99 1.98
N GLU A 264 -39.49 -20.49 3.05
CA GLU A 264 -40.02 -20.54 4.42
C GLU A 264 -40.81 -19.27 4.77
N MET A 265 -40.85 -18.26 3.88
CA MET A 265 -41.53 -17.01 4.16
C MET A 265 -43.05 -17.16 4.20
N HIS A 266 -43.63 -16.55 5.24
CA HIS A 266 -45.07 -16.34 5.33
C HIS A 266 -45.40 -14.94 4.81
N PHE A 267 -46.05 -14.85 3.64
CA PHE A 267 -46.53 -13.62 2.98
C PHE A 267 -47.71 -12.93 3.71
N LYS A 268 -47.66 -12.92 5.04
CA LYS A 268 -48.76 -12.60 5.94
C LYS A 268 -48.78 -11.11 6.25
N GLU A 269 -49.88 -10.43 5.93
CA GLU A 269 -50.14 -9.06 6.36
C GLU A 269 -51.42 -9.00 7.22
N PRO A 270 -51.36 -8.47 8.45
CA PRO A 270 -52.57 -8.23 9.24
C PRO A 270 -53.35 -7.06 8.63
N ARG A 271 -54.66 -7.25 8.40
CA ARG A 271 -55.60 -6.20 7.99
C ARG A 271 -56.83 -6.23 8.90
N GLU A 272 -57.64 -5.18 8.87
CA GLU A 272 -58.87 -5.09 9.70
C GLU A 272 -59.84 -6.26 9.46
N GLN A 273 -59.87 -6.80 8.24
CA GLN A 273 -60.73 -7.92 7.84
C GLN A 273 -60.04 -9.30 7.91
N GLY A 274 -59.02 -9.45 8.76
CA GLY A 274 -58.28 -10.69 8.96
C GLY A 274 -56.88 -10.66 8.33
N ILE A 275 -56.45 -11.77 7.75
CA ILE A 275 -55.08 -11.98 7.29
C ILE A 275 -55.01 -11.90 5.77
N TYR A 276 -54.24 -10.98 5.22
CA TYR A 276 -53.99 -10.86 3.79
C TYR A 276 -52.74 -11.64 3.37
N CYS A 277 -52.85 -12.42 2.29
CA CYS A 277 -51.71 -13.06 1.65
C CYS A 277 -51.22 -12.20 0.48
N MET A 278 -50.02 -11.67 0.58
CA MET A 278 -49.40 -10.85 -0.47
C MET A 278 -49.19 -11.63 -1.77
N ALA A 279 -48.84 -12.92 -1.70
CA ALA A 279 -48.65 -13.74 -2.90
C ALA A 279 -49.96 -14.04 -3.65
N CYS A 280 -51.06 -14.29 -2.92
CA CYS A 280 -52.34 -14.72 -3.49
C CYS A 280 -53.36 -13.59 -3.71
N LYS A 281 -53.14 -12.40 -3.15
CA LYS A 281 -54.10 -11.29 -3.09
C LYS A 281 -55.45 -11.68 -2.47
N LYS A 282 -55.42 -12.46 -1.38
CA LYS A 282 -56.62 -12.96 -0.69
C LYS A 282 -56.58 -12.70 0.80
N THR A 283 -57.72 -12.34 1.36
CA THR A 283 -57.94 -12.24 2.81
C THR A 283 -58.46 -13.57 3.36
N PHE A 284 -58.04 -13.90 4.58
CA PHE A 284 -58.39 -15.10 5.31
C PHE A 284 -58.85 -14.70 6.72
N ALA A 285 -59.98 -15.23 7.18
CA ALA A 285 -60.56 -14.82 8.47
C ALA A 285 -59.79 -15.34 9.69
N LYS A 286 -59.10 -16.49 9.58
CA LYS A 286 -58.38 -17.14 10.69
C LYS A 286 -57.00 -17.63 10.25
N ASP A 287 -56.07 -17.69 11.21
CA ASP A 287 -54.69 -18.11 10.97
C ASP A 287 -54.58 -19.59 10.52
N THR A 288 -55.49 -20.44 11.00
CA THR A 288 -55.56 -21.85 10.59
C THR A 288 -55.91 -22.01 9.10
N VAL A 289 -56.84 -21.18 8.60
CA VAL A 289 -57.22 -21.17 7.18
C VAL A 289 -56.09 -20.59 6.34
N TYR A 290 -55.37 -19.60 6.86
CA TYR A 290 -54.16 -19.10 6.21
C TYR A 290 -53.08 -20.20 6.14
N ASN A 291 -52.72 -20.87 7.22
CA ASN A 291 -51.64 -21.86 7.19
C ASN A 291 -51.96 -23.04 6.25
N SER A 292 -53.21 -23.47 6.17
CA SER A 292 -53.63 -24.52 5.23
C SER A 292 -53.56 -24.08 3.75
N HIS A 293 -53.74 -22.79 3.44
CA HIS A 293 -53.70 -22.31 2.05
C HIS A 293 -52.28 -22.30 1.45
N LEU A 294 -51.23 -22.19 2.28
CA LEU A 294 -49.83 -22.12 1.84
C LEU A 294 -49.41 -23.37 1.04
N ASN A 295 -49.88 -24.54 1.45
CA ASN A 295 -49.60 -25.80 0.75
C ASN A 295 -50.54 -26.05 -0.45
N GLY A 296 -51.51 -25.16 -0.68
CA GLY A 296 -52.47 -25.28 -1.77
C GLY A 296 -51.86 -25.03 -3.15
N LYS A 297 -52.32 -25.76 -4.17
CA LYS A 297 -51.85 -25.61 -5.57
C LYS A 297 -51.89 -24.17 -6.08
N LYS A 298 -52.92 -23.39 -5.69
CA LYS A 298 -53.07 -21.98 -6.09
C LYS A 298 -51.97 -21.10 -5.50
N HIS A 299 -51.62 -21.29 -4.22
CA HIS A 299 -50.55 -20.54 -3.58
C HIS A 299 -49.20 -20.88 -4.21
N ARG A 300 -48.89 -22.18 -4.35
CA ARG A 300 -47.64 -22.64 -4.96
C ARG A 300 -47.45 -22.05 -6.36
N LYS A 301 -48.46 -22.13 -7.23
CA LYS A 301 -48.40 -21.51 -8.56
C LYS A 301 -48.21 -19.99 -8.50
N SER A 302 -48.87 -19.30 -7.57
CA SER A 302 -48.73 -17.85 -7.44
C SER A 302 -47.31 -17.43 -7.00
N VAL A 303 -46.64 -18.27 -6.21
CA VAL A 303 -45.27 -18.01 -5.72
C VAL A 303 -44.21 -18.41 -6.75
N THR A 304 -44.40 -19.53 -7.46
CA THR A 304 -43.35 -20.10 -8.31
C THR A 304 -43.49 -19.79 -9.80
N GLU A 305 -44.71 -19.68 -10.32
CA GLU A 305 -44.97 -19.59 -11.77
C GLU A 305 -45.46 -18.20 -12.19
N ASN A 306 -45.93 -17.38 -11.25
CA ASN A 306 -46.51 -16.07 -11.56
C ASN A 306 -45.48 -14.95 -11.42
N ARG A 307 -45.56 -13.94 -12.29
CA ARG A 307 -44.72 -12.74 -12.27
C ARG A 307 -44.68 -12.08 -10.89
N ARG A 308 -45.81 -12.07 -10.18
CA ARG A 308 -45.91 -11.54 -8.82
C ARG A 308 -45.03 -12.29 -7.81
N GLY A 309 -44.97 -13.62 -7.92
CA GLY A 309 -44.12 -14.45 -7.07
C GLY A 309 -42.64 -14.16 -7.29
N GLU A 310 -42.23 -13.97 -8.55
CA GLU A 310 -40.87 -13.54 -8.88
C GLU A 310 -40.54 -12.15 -8.33
N VAL A 311 -41.44 -11.18 -8.46
CA VAL A 311 -41.28 -9.85 -7.88
C VAL A 311 -41.09 -9.93 -6.37
N LEU A 312 -41.94 -10.67 -5.66
CA LEU A 312 -41.82 -10.85 -4.21
C LEU A 312 -40.49 -11.52 -3.81
N LYS A 313 -40.01 -12.47 -4.62
CA LYS A 313 -38.72 -13.12 -4.41
C LYS A 313 -37.56 -12.14 -4.55
N LEU A 314 -37.61 -11.25 -5.55
CA LEU A 314 -36.61 -10.22 -5.75
C LEU A 314 -36.64 -9.17 -4.64
N GLU A 315 -37.82 -8.68 -4.25
CA GLU A 315 -38.01 -7.73 -3.14
C GLU A 315 -37.43 -8.30 -1.83
N TYR A 316 -37.76 -9.56 -1.51
CA TYR A 316 -37.20 -10.25 -0.35
C TYR A 316 -35.67 -10.35 -0.42
N PHE A 317 -35.15 -10.80 -1.56
CA PHE A 317 -33.71 -10.97 -1.75
C PHE A 317 -32.96 -9.64 -1.59
N ILE A 318 -33.43 -8.57 -2.23
CA ILE A 318 -32.83 -7.24 -2.13
C ILE A 318 -32.89 -6.73 -0.70
N LYS A 319 -34.04 -6.84 -0.03
CA LYS A 319 -34.22 -6.43 1.36
C LYS A 319 -33.21 -7.15 2.26
N GLU A 320 -33.21 -8.48 2.26
CA GLU A 320 -32.33 -9.28 3.10
C GLU A 320 -30.85 -8.99 2.83
N VAL A 321 -30.43 -8.93 1.57
CA VAL A 321 -29.01 -8.70 1.26
C VAL A 321 -28.58 -7.31 1.71
N LEU A 322 -29.38 -6.28 1.50
CA LEU A 322 -29.05 -4.92 1.93
C LEU A 322 -29.08 -4.75 3.45
N THR A 323 -30.00 -5.41 4.16
CA THR A 323 -30.13 -5.26 5.61
C THR A 323 -29.25 -6.22 6.42
N THR A 324 -28.76 -7.31 5.82
CA THR A 324 -27.94 -8.31 6.55
C THR A 324 -26.49 -8.34 6.07
N LEU A 325 -26.26 -8.55 4.76
CA LEU A 325 -24.91 -8.73 4.22
C LEU A 325 -24.22 -7.38 3.95
N LEU A 326 -24.96 -6.42 3.39
CA LEU A 326 -24.44 -5.11 2.97
C LEU A 326 -24.85 -3.96 3.89
N ALA A 327 -25.30 -4.25 5.11
CA ALA A 327 -25.77 -3.22 6.05
C ALA A 327 -24.70 -2.16 6.34
N ASP A 328 -23.45 -2.58 6.53
CA ASP A 328 -22.31 -1.69 6.76
C ASP A 328 -22.07 -0.77 5.54
N GLN A 329 -22.06 -1.34 4.34
CA GLN A 329 -21.87 -0.63 3.07
C GLN A 329 -23.03 0.35 2.81
N MET A 330 -24.25 -0.03 3.19
CA MET A 330 -25.45 0.79 3.05
C MET A 330 -25.42 1.98 4.02
N SER A 331 -24.98 1.77 5.26
CA SER A 331 -24.78 2.85 6.24
C SER A 331 -23.69 3.83 5.79
N LYS A 332 -22.55 3.30 5.34
CA LYS A 332 -21.42 4.08 4.82
C LYS A 332 -21.81 4.95 3.64
N THR A 333 -22.59 4.41 2.69
CA THR A 333 -23.07 5.18 1.54
C THR A 333 -24.05 6.27 1.90
N GLN A 334 -24.95 6.03 2.85
CA GLN A 334 -25.87 7.07 3.34
C GLN A 334 -25.09 8.21 4.00
N SER A 335 -24.18 7.88 4.92
CA SER A 335 -23.33 8.88 5.60
C SER A 335 -22.44 9.66 4.63
N GLU A 336 -21.87 8.99 3.63
CA GLU A 336 -21.06 9.63 2.59
C GLU A 336 -21.90 10.56 1.72
N THR A 337 -23.12 10.15 1.37
CA THR A 337 -24.06 10.99 0.59
C THR A 337 -24.45 12.24 1.38
N GLU A 338 -24.74 12.09 2.67
CA GLU A 338 -25.02 13.22 3.57
C GLU A 338 -23.83 14.17 3.65
N ARG A 339 -22.63 13.64 3.91
CA ARG A 339 -21.39 14.41 3.94
C ARG A 339 -21.19 15.19 2.64
N PHE A 340 -21.33 14.52 1.49
CA PHE A 340 -21.12 15.12 0.18
C PHE A 340 -22.17 16.21 -0.14
N ASN A 341 -23.40 16.06 0.33
CA ASN A 341 -24.44 17.07 0.20
C ASN A 341 -24.15 18.33 1.03
N LEU A 342 -23.44 18.19 2.16
CA LEU A 342 -23.05 19.30 3.03
C LEU A 342 -21.79 20.04 2.55
N LEU A 343 -21.01 19.47 1.63
CA LEU A 343 -19.82 20.10 1.07
C LEU A 343 -20.15 21.37 0.27
N THR A 344 -19.26 22.36 0.36
CA THR A 344 -19.28 23.52 -0.52
C THR A 344 -18.93 23.13 -1.96
N VAL A 345 -19.31 23.98 -2.93
CA VAL A 345 -18.99 23.76 -4.35
C VAL A 345 -17.49 23.57 -4.59
N ARG A 346 -16.65 24.36 -3.89
CA ARG A 346 -15.19 24.28 -4.01
C ARG A 346 -14.66 22.94 -3.48
N GLU A 347 -15.09 22.51 -2.30
CA GLU A 347 -14.67 21.24 -1.70
C GLU A 347 -15.10 20.05 -2.55
N ARG A 348 -16.34 20.09 -3.04
CA ARG A 348 -16.89 19.09 -3.96
C ARG A 348 -16.03 18.95 -5.22
N GLN A 349 -15.64 20.07 -5.82
CA GLN A 349 -14.79 20.06 -7.01
C GLN A 349 -13.41 19.47 -6.70
N MET A 350 -12.81 19.82 -5.55
CA MET A 350 -11.51 19.28 -5.14
C MET A 350 -11.55 17.76 -4.93
N GLU A 351 -12.60 17.22 -4.30
CA GLU A 351 -12.75 15.78 -4.13
C GLU A 351 -12.96 15.05 -5.46
N LEU A 352 -13.79 15.59 -6.35
CA LEU A 352 -13.98 15.04 -7.69
C LEU A 352 -12.67 15.00 -8.49
N THR A 353 -11.82 16.03 -8.36
CA THR A 353 -10.50 16.03 -9.01
C THR A 353 -9.57 14.95 -8.44
N LYS A 354 -9.56 14.74 -7.12
CA LYS A 354 -8.79 13.65 -6.48
C LYS A 354 -9.24 12.27 -6.95
N ILE A 355 -10.55 12.10 -7.14
CA ILE A 355 -11.16 10.86 -7.65
C ILE A 355 -10.88 10.68 -9.16
N GLN A 356 -10.58 11.73 -9.92
CA GLN A 356 -10.35 11.61 -11.37
C GLN A 356 -8.99 10.96 -11.71
N ASP A 357 -7.98 11.12 -10.84
CA ASP A 357 -6.61 10.64 -11.02
C ASP A 357 -6.36 9.23 -10.41
N ILE A 358 -7.36 8.34 -10.47
CA ILE A 358 -7.31 7.00 -9.83
C ILE A 358 -6.12 6.13 -10.27
N SER A 359 -5.62 6.28 -11.51
CA SER A 359 -4.47 5.50 -11.98
C SER A 359 -3.16 5.88 -11.29
N LEU A 360 -3.01 7.15 -10.88
CA LEU A 360 -1.87 7.61 -10.07
C LEU A 360 -2.10 7.29 -8.59
N TYR A 361 -3.36 7.36 -8.14
CA TYR A 361 -3.76 7.02 -6.78
C TYR A 361 -3.53 5.54 -6.43
N GLU A 362 -3.79 4.60 -7.34
CA GLU A 362 -3.50 3.16 -7.12
C GLU A 362 -1.98 2.92 -6.91
N ILE A 363 -1.12 3.66 -7.62
CA ILE A 363 0.34 3.49 -7.51
C ILE A 363 0.87 4.07 -6.19
N ASP A 364 0.41 5.27 -5.81
CA ASP A 364 0.85 5.92 -4.56
C ASP A 364 0.28 5.25 -3.29
N TYR A 365 -0.89 4.62 -3.38
CA TYR A 365 -1.55 3.98 -2.22
C TYR A 365 -0.99 2.59 -1.89
N PHE A 366 -0.46 1.86 -2.88
CA PHE A 366 0.09 0.50 -2.70
C PHE A 366 1.63 0.43 -2.66
N ALA A 367 2.32 1.55 -2.89
CA ALA A 367 3.75 1.63 -2.75
C ALA A 367 4.15 1.62 -1.26
N THR A 368 4.55 0.45 -0.75
CA THR A 368 5.15 0.35 0.58
C THR A 368 6.55 0.96 0.57
N ASP A 369 6.82 1.93 1.45
CA ASP A 369 8.15 2.50 1.66
C ASP A 369 9.16 1.36 1.93
N SER A 370 10.20 1.32 1.11
CA SER A 370 11.17 0.22 0.96
C SER A 370 12.16 0.03 2.12
N ASP A 371 12.04 0.79 3.20
CA ASP A 371 13.16 0.94 4.15
C ASP A 371 13.28 -0.18 5.21
N ASP A 372 12.40 -1.20 5.22
CA ASP A 372 12.31 -2.12 6.38
C ASP A 372 12.64 -3.61 6.11
N ASP A 373 12.92 -4.03 4.86
CA ASP A 373 13.17 -5.45 4.53
C ASP A 373 14.66 -5.87 4.52
N VAL A 374 15.57 -5.07 5.09
CA VAL A 374 17.03 -5.42 5.19
C VAL A 374 17.40 -6.16 6.48
N VAL A 375 16.50 -6.31 7.46
CA VAL A 375 16.78 -7.08 8.70
C VAL A 375 16.40 -8.55 8.55
N GLY A 376 17.22 -9.31 7.83
CA GLY A 376 16.92 -10.72 7.54
C GLY A 376 18.10 -11.66 7.25
N ALA A 377 19.32 -11.35 7.69
CA ALA A 377 20.46 -12.25 7.44
C ALA A 377 21.39 -12.57 8.64
N ASP A 378 21.48 -11.76 9.70
CA ASP A 378 22.57 -11.93 10.69
C ASP A 378 22.10 -12.05 12.16
N ALA A 379 20.96 -12.69 12.43
CA ALA A 379 20.46 -12.93 13.78
C ALA A 379 20.71 -14.37 14.28
N GLU A 380 21.98 -14.78 14.33
CA GLU A 380 22.44 -15.97 15.06
C GLU A 380 23.64 -15.62 15.96
N ALA A 381 23.43 -14.75 16.95
CA ALA A 381 24.25 -14.70 18.15
C ALA A 381 23.59 -13.77 19.18
N TYR A 382 22.93 -14.37 20.16
CA TYR A 382 22.88 -14.01 21.59
C TYR A 382 21.49 -14.30 22.16
N GLY A 383 21.35 -15.50 22.72
CA GLY A 383 20.22 -15.86 23.57
C GLY A 383 20.36 -15.29 24.98
N SER A 384 19.23 -15.29 25.68
CA SER A 384 19.04 -15.11 27.14
C SER A 384 19.04 -13.67 27.67
N ASN A 385 17.85 -13.11 27.86
CA ASN A 385 17.21 -13.17 29.19
C ASN A 385 15.76 -12.67 29.13
N ALA A 386 14.83 -13.60 29.36
CA ALA A 386 13.46 -13.31 29.75
C ALA A 386 13.37 -13.46 31.27
N ASN A 387 13.20 -12.34 31.98
CA ASN A 387 12.40 -12.16 33.20
C ASN A 387 12.83 -10.89 33.94
N GLY A 388 11.87 -10.00 34.16
CA GLY A 388 12.05 -8.80 34.97
C GLY A 388 10.74 -8.03 35.08
N ASN A 389 9.91 -8.49 36.02
CA ASN A 389 8.83 -7.82 36.74
C ASN A 389 8.16 -6.57 36.14
N ILE A 390 6.85 -6.72 35.97
CA ILE A 390 5.85 -5.66 36.05
C ILE A 390 5.87 -5.14 37.49
N GLU A 391 6.30 -3.90 37.68
CA GLU A 391 5.86 -3.07 38.80
C GLU A 391 5.29 -1.78 38.19
N ASP A 392 4.03 -1.53 38.53
CA ASP A 392 3.29 -0.32 38.24
C ASP A 392 3.87 0.84 39.06
N ASP A 393 4.39 1.87 38.39
CA ASP A 393 4.53 3.21 38.96
C ASP A 393 3.84 4.20 38.00
N GLU A 394 2.60 4.55 38.35
CA GLU A 394 1.96 5.79 37.92
C GLU A 394 2.69 6.96 38.59
N ASP A 395 3.54 7.66 37.86
CA ASP A 395 3.80 9.10 38.07
C ASP A 395 4.38 9.72 36.78
N GLY A 396 3.74 10.81 36.34
CA GLY A 396 3.91 11.38 35.01
C GLY A 396 5.28 12.01 34.76
N HIS A 397 5.90 11.63 33.64
CA HIS A 397 6.45 12.50 32.59
C HIS A 397 6.94 11.59 31.45
N GLY A 398 6.27 11.66 30.30
CA GLY A 398 6.43 10.70 29.20
C GLY A 398 7.88 10.55 28.72
N GLN A 399 8.32 9.29 28.61
CA GLN A 399 9.49 8.90 27.84
C GLN A 399 9.35 9.49 26.43
N ASN A 400 10.13 10.54 26.12
CA ASN A 400 10.07 11.25 24.85
C ASN A 400 10.49 10.32 23.70
N TYR A 401 9.50 9.81 22.97
CA TYR A 401 9.65 9.01 21.75
C TYR A 401 10.32 9.87 20.66
N ASN A 402 11.62 9.64 20.42
CA ASN A 402 12.42 10.33 19.39
C ASN A 402 12.93 9.35 18.31
N PRO A 403 12.05 8.79 17.48
CA PRO A 403 12.41 7.75 16.50
C PRO A 403 13.34 8.26 15.39
N LEU A 404 13.46 9.58 15.25
CA LEU A 404 14.29 10.24 14.24
C LEU A 404 15.60 10.80 14.82
N ASN A 405 15.90 10.53 16.10
CA ASN A 405 17.07 11.07 16.83
C ASN A 405 17.30 12.58 16.59
N LEU A 406 16.21 13.36 16.54
CA LEU A 406 16.30 14.81 16.38
C LEU A 406 16.88 15.44 17.64
N PRO A 407 17.71 16.49 17.53
CA PRO A 407 18.22 17.20 18.69
C PRO A 407 17.06 17.71 19.56
N LEU A 408 17.21 17.57 20.87
CA LEU A 408 16.22 17.98 21.85
C LEU A 408 16.22 19.50 21.96
N GLY A 409 15.02 20.09 22.02
CA GLY A 409 14.86 21.51 22.25
C GLY A 409 15.16 21.90 23.71
N PRO A 410 15.17 23.20 24.02
CA PRO A 410 15.29 23.71 25.39
C PRO A 410 14.22 23.20 26.37
N ASP A 411 13.11 22.69 25.82
CA ASP A 411 11.95 22.12 26.53
C ASP A 411 12.06 20.60 26.74
N GLY A 412 13.20 19.98 26.36
CA GLY A 412 13.45 18.54 26.52
C GLY A 412 12.71 17.64 25.52
N SER A 413 11.79 18.16 24.71
CA SER A 413 11.12 17.43 23.61
C SER A 413 11.89 17.50 22.28
N PRO A 414 11.79 16.47 21.41
CA PRO A 414 12.40 16.48 20.09
C PRO A 414 11.89 17.64 19.23
N ILE A 415 12.80 18.35 18.57
CA ILE A 415 12.43 19.46 17.68
C ILE A 415 11.59 18.92 16.51
N PRO A 416 10.43 19.52 16.19
CA PRO A 416 9.62 19.09 15.04
C PRO A 416 10.41 19.08 13.73
N TYR A 417 10.24 18.03 12.92
CA TYR A 417 11.03 17.78 11.70
C TYR A 417 10.99 18.93 10.68
N TRP A 418 9.84 19.59 10.53
CA TRP A 418 9.70 20.74 9.64
C TRP A 418 10.51 21.95 10.13
N LEU A 419 10.59 22.15 11.45
CA LEU A 419 11.37 23.23 12.05
C LEU A 419 12.87 22.93 11.94
N TRP A 420 13.26 21.66 12.10
CA TRP A 420 14.63 21.20 11.84
C TRP A 420 15.07 21.45 10.39
N LYS A 421 14.20 21.17 9.41
CA LYS A 421 14.43 21.49 7.99
C LYS A 421 14.43 23.00 7.71
N ALA A 422 13.45 23.75 8.22
CA ALA A 422 13.30 25.18 7.99
C ALA A 422 14.45 25.99 8.60
N SER A 423 14.93 25.58 9.77
CA SER A 423 16.07 26.20 10.46
C SER A 423 17.42 25.80 9.85
N GLY A 424 17.43 24.85 8.91
CA GLY A 424 18.62 24.38 8.21
C GLY A 424 19.57 23.58 9.10
N LEU A 425 19.11 23.01 10.22
CA LEU A 425 19.94 22.17 11.11
C LEU A 425 20.36 20.85 10.45
N GLY A 426 19.64 20.39 9.42
CA GLY A 426 19.99 19.20 8.65
C GLY A 426 21.06 19.37 7.58
N LEU A 427 21.70 20.54 7.50
CA LEU A 427 22.82 20.79 6.59
C LEU A 427 24.13 20.61 7.36
N GLU A 428 24.96 19.70 6.91
CA GLU A 428 26.28 19.39 7.49
C GLU A 428 27.35 20.30 6.88
N PHE A 429 28.12 20.98 7.73
CA PHE A 429 29.23 21.84 7.34
C PHE A 429 30.51 21.40 8.05
N GLY A 430 31.53 21.00 7.28
CA GLY A 430 32.84 20.63 7.83
C GLY A 430 33.80 21.82 7.96
N CYS A 431 34.61 21.83 9.02
CA CYS A 431 35.73 22.76 9.19
C CYS A 431 37.07 22.01 9.34
N GLU A 432 37.98 22.22 8.38
CA GLU A 432 39.31 21.57 8.35
C GLU A 432 40.23 22.14 9.43
N VAL A 433 40.15 23.46 9.68
CA VAL A 433 40.94 24.16 10.72
C VAL A 433 40.65 23.61 12.13
N CYS A 434 39.43 23.10 12.36
CA CYS A 434 39.01 22.50 13.63
C CYS A 434 39.30 20.99 13.74
N GLY A 435 39.93 20.38 12.73
CA GLY A 435 40.18 18.93 12.67
C GLY A 435 39.05 18.12 12.02
N ASN A 436 38.44 18.65 10.96
CA ASN A 436 37.31 18.03 10.23
C ASN A 436 36.08 17.74 11.09
N ILE A 437 35.75 18.66 11.99
CA ILE A 437 34.51 18.58 12.77
C ILE A 437 33.33 19.00 11.90
N GLU A 438 32.26 18.23 11.96
CA GLU A 438 31.00 18.49 11.28
C GLU A 438 30.08 19.32 12.19
N TYR A 439 29.61 20.46 11.69
CA TYR A 439 28.65 21.33 12.35
C TYR A 439 27.30 21.23 11.66
N HIS A 440 26.25 21.02 12.45
CA HIS A 440 24.88 20.95 11.97
C HIS A 440 24.25 22.35 11.95
N GLY A 441 24.01 22.85 10.74
CA GLY A 441 23.33 24.11 10.49
C GLY A 441 24.22 25.35 10.41
N ARG A 442 23.77 26.30 9.59
CA ARG A 442 24.53 27.50 9.22
C ARG A 442 24.84 28.41 10.42
N ARG A 443 23.95 28.45 11.42
CA ARG A 443 24.15 29.30 12.62
C ARG A 443 25.22 28.74 13.55
N ALA A 444 25.23 27.42 13.79
CA ALA A 444 26.29 26.76 14.54
C ALA A 444 27.63 26.91 13.81
N PHE A 445 27.63 26.71 12.48
CA PHE A 445 28.82 26.94 11.66
C PHE A 445 29.26 28.41 11.59
N SER A 446 28.40 29.41 11.74
CA SER A 446 28.88 30.81 11.80
C SER A 446 29.47 31.14 13.18
N ASN A 447 28.90 30.57 14.24
CA ASN A 447 29.37 30.78 15.60
C ASN A 447 30.72 30.09 15.88
N HIS A 448 30.99 28.95 15.25
CA HIS A 448 32.24 28.21 15.51
C HIS A 448 33.51 28.99 15.16
N PHE A 449 33.46 29.95 14.24
CA PHE A 449 34.60 30.81 13.92
C PHE A 449 35.08 31.65 15.12
N SER A 450 34.19 31.92 16.08
CA SER A 450 34.52 32.62 17.33
C SER A 450 34.78 31.67 18.50
N GLU A 451 34.60 30.36 18.32
CA GLU A 451 34.86 29.38 19.37
C GLU A 451 36.36 29.23 19.64
N PRO A 452 36.75 28.97 20.90
CA PRO A 452 38.16 28.87 21.27
C PRO A 452 38.89 27.76 20.52
N ARG A 453 38.18 26.71 20.08
CA ARG A 453 38.75 25.62 19.28
C ARG A 453 39.22 26.11 17.91
N HIS A 454 38.41 26.91 17.22
CA HIS A 454 38.79 27.45 15.91
C HIS A 454 39.90 28.49 16.04
N VAL A 455 39.83 29.36 17.05
CA VAL A 455 40.89 30.33 17.36
C VAL A 455 42.21 29.63 17.67
N ASN A 456 42.20 28.55 18.45
CA ASN A 456 43.39 27.75 18.73
C ASN A 456 43.92 27.06 17.46
N GLY A 457 43.04 26.59 16.58
CA GLY A 457 43.42 26.07 15.26
C GLY A 457 44.16 27.11 14.41
N LEU A 458 43.67 28.35 14.37
CA LEU A 458 44.35 29.47 13.70
C LEU A 458 45.71 29.81 14.34
N GLN A 459 45.79 29.76 15.68
CA GLN A 459 47.05 29.98 16.41
C GLN A 459 48.10 28.91 16.08
N MET A 460 47.69 27.64 16.01
CA MET A 460 48.57 26.52 15.61
C MET A 460 49.08 26.66 14.17
N LEU A 461 48.32 27.33 13.30
CA LEU A 461 48.72 27.65 11.92
C LEU A 461 49.61 28.89 11.81
N GLY A 462 49.89 29.60 12.91
CA GLY A 462 50.80 30.75 12.96
C GLY A 462 50.13 32.12 12.85
N VAL A 463 48.80 32.21 13.02
CA VAL A 463 48.09 33.50 13.13
C VAL A 463 48.24 34.03 14.56
N THR A 464 48.92 35.17 14.71
CA THR A 464 49.23 35.76 16.03
C THR A 464 48.29 36.91 16.42
N GLU A 465 47.75 37.64 15.44
CA GLU A 465 46.95 38.85 15.65
C GLU A 465 45.74 38.87 14.70
N ASP A 466 44.70 39.63 15.07
CA ASP A 466 43.50 39.91 14.27
C ASP A 466 42.73 38.68 13.73
N PHE A 467 42.33 37.77 14.63
CA PHE A 467 41.50 36.60 14.31
C PHE A 467 40.19 36.94 13.57
N SER A 468 39.67 38.15 13.72
CA SER A 468 38.43 38.58 13.04
C SER A 468 38.59 38.68 11.51
N LEU A 469 39.81 38.84 10.99
CA LEU A 469 40.08 38.87 9.53
C LEU A 469 39.96 37.48 8.89
N TYR A 470 40.03 36.42 9.70
CA TYR A 470 39.97 35.03 9.27
C TYR A 470 38.58 34.41 9.48
N LYS A 471 37.59 35.24 9.85
CA LYS A 471 36.20 34.82 9.98
C LYS A 471 35.69 34.36 8.61
N ASP A 472 35.03 33.21 8.56
CA ASP A 472 34.55 32.49 7.36
C ASP A 472 35.57 31.61 6.61
N LEU A 473 36.80 31.47 7.09
CA LEU A 473 37.79 30.54 6.52
C LEU A 473 37.76 29.17 7.20
N ASN A 474 37.35 28.14 6.46
CA ASN A 474 37.25 26.77 6.96
C ASN A 474 38.33 25.81 6.44
N LYS A 475 39.04 26.18 5.36
CA LYS A 475 40.14 25.41 4.76
C LYS A 475 41.49 25.94 5.20
N ILE A 476 42.42 25.03 5.47
CA ILE A 476 43.77 25.38 5.94
C ILE A 476 44.56 26.14 4.86
N ASP A 477 44.44 25.70 3.60
CA ASP A 477 45.15 26.31 2.46
C ASP A 477 44.82 27.80 2.28
N ASP A 478 43.56 28.17 2.50
CA ASP A 478 43.09 29.55 2.29
C ASP A 478 43.55 30.47 3.44
N VAL A 479 43.62 29.94 4.67
CA VAL A 479 44.22 30.63 5.82
C VAL A 479 45.70 30.92 5.57
N LEU A 480 46.48 29.94 5.08
CA LEU A 480 47.90 30.13 4.79
C LEU A 480 48.16 31.14 3.66
N LYS A 481 47.33 31.15 2.61
CA LYS A 481 47.41 32.16 1.54
C LYS A 481 47.16 33.56 2.07
N LEU A 482 46.12 33.74 2.90
CA LEU A 482 45.79 35.05 3.47
C LEU A 482 46.91 35.53 4.41
N LEU A 483 47.42 34.65 5.27
CA LEU A 483 48.53 34.94 6.17
C LEU A 483 49.79 35.37 5.39
N GLY A 484 50.14 34.65 4.33
CA GLY A 484 51.28 35.00 3.47
C GLY A 484 51.13 36.37 2.80
N ASN A 485 49.93 36.70 2.33
CA ASN A 485 49.65 38.00 1.72
C ASN A 485 49.72 39.15 2.74
N LEU A 486 49.20 38.96 3.95
CA LEU A 486 49.26 39.96 5.02
C LEU A 486 50.69 40.18 5.50
N GLN A 487 51.47 39.11 5.69
CA GLN A 487 52.88 39.21 6.05
C GLN A 487 53.70 39.92 4.96
N LYS A 488 53.42 39.64 3.68
CA LYS A 488 54.06 40.33 2.56
C LYS A 488 53.74 41.83 2.58
N ARG A 489 52.47 42.20 2.75
CA ARG A 489 52.04 43.60 2.83
C ARG A 489 52.64 44.31 4.04
N GLN A 490 52.74 43.65 5.19
CA GLN A 490 53.38 44.21 6.38
C GLN A 490 54.87 44.44 6.16
N ARG A 491 55.58 43.50 5.52
CA ARG A 491 56.99 43.68 5.11
C ARG A 491 57.16 44.84 4.14
N GLU A 492 56.26 45.01 3.17
CA GLU A 492 56.27 46.14 2.24
C GLU A 492 56.05 47.48 2.96
N ILE A 493 55.13 47.54 3.92
CA ILE A 493 54.89 48.76 4.74
C ILE A 493 56.12 49.08 5.60
N ILE A 494 56.71 48.08 6.25
CA ILE A 494 57.93 48.27 7.05
C ILE A 494 59.09 48.73 6.15
N HIS A 495 59.27 48.09 4.99
CA HIS A 495 60.29 48.46 4.01
C HIS A 495 60.10 49.89 3.50
N LEU A 496 58.87 50.29 3.21
CA LEU A 496 58.54 51.67 2.78
C LEU A 496 58.83 52.67 3.90
N LYS A 497 58.50 52.34 5.15
CA LYS A 497 58.77 53.19 6.32
C LYS A 497 60.27 53.32 6.62
N GLU A 498 61.03 52.22 6.48
CA GLU A 498 62.49 52.23 6.64
C GLU A 498 63.21 52.97 5.51
N SER A 499 62.68 52.91 4.28
CA SER A 499 63.28 53.56 3.11
C SER A 499 62.88 55.04 2.97
N GLY A 500 61.78 55.46 3.60
CA GLY A 500 61.24 56.82 3.48
C GLY A 500 61.83 57.85 4.45
N GLU A 501 62.65 57.46 5.42
CA GLU A 501 63.36 58.40 6.31
C GLU A 501 64.80 58.62 5.83
N GLU A 502 65.02 59.76 5.17
CA GLU A 502 66.33 60.28 4.77
C GLU A 502 66.91 61.17 5.88
N VAL A 503 68.19 60.98 6.19
CA VAL A 503 68.97 61.76 7.16
C VAL A 503 70.18 62.33 6.42
N GLU A 504 70.42 63.62 6.56
CA GLU A 504 71.60 64.28 6.01
C GLU A 504 72.83 64.04 6.90
N ASP A 505 73.95 63.70 6.26
CA ASP A 505 75.24 63.53 6.92
C ASP A 505 76.01 64.86 7.10
N GLU A 506 77.12 64.88 7.82
CA GLU A 506 77.95 66.09 8.05
C GLU A 506 78.46 66.72 6.74
N ASP A 507 78.61 65.90 5.68
CA ASP A 507 78.97 66.32 4.32
C ASP A 507 77.76 66.72 3.45
N GLY A 508 76.54 66.71 3.99
CA GLY A 508 75.31 67.12 3.30
C GLY A 508 74.72 66.09 2.33
N ASN A 509 75.18 64.83 2.38
CA ASN A 509 74.61 63.74 1.58
C ASN A 509 73.38 63.13 2.24
N ALA A 510 72.28 62.97 1.50
CA ALA A 510 71.07 62.31 1.98
C ALA A 510 71.24 60.78 1.98
N LEU A 511 71.22 60.17 3.17
CA LEU A 511 71.32 58.73 3.36
C LEU A 511 70.05 58.19 4.04
N SER A 512 69.66 56.95 3.74
CA SER A 512 68.59 56.32 4.52
C SER A 512 69.04 56.16 5.97
N LYS A 513 68.14 56.41 6.93
CA LYS A 513 68.45 56.36 8.37
C LYS A 513 69.12 55.06 8.81
N LYS A 514 68.78 53.93 8.17
CA LYS A 514 69.38 52.63 8.44
C LYS A 514 70.81 52.52 7.91
N ALA A 515 71.08 53.02 6.70
CA ALA A 515 72.43 53.11 6.16
C ALA A 515 73.31 54.02 7.03
N TYR A 516 72.79 55.19 7.43
CA TYR A 516 73.45 56.11 8.35
C TYR A 516 73.77 55.43 9.70
N GLN A 517 72.81 54.74 10.32
CA GLN A 517 73.07 54.03 11.58
C GLN A 517 74.04 52.85 11.44
N GLN A 518 74.04 52.14 10.31
CA GLN A 518 74.98 51.05 10.06
C GLN A 518 76.40 51.59 9.84
N LEU A 519 76.56 52.61 9.02
CA LEU A 519 77.85 53.27 8.78
C LEU A 519 78.39 53.90 10.07
N LYS A 520 77.53 54.50 10.90
CA LYS A 520 77.88 55.04 12.22
C LYS A 520 78.35 53.94 13.18
N LYS A 521 77.69 52.77 13.18
CA LYS A 521 78.12 51.60 13.97
C LYS A 521 79.43 50.98 13.47
N GLN A 522 79.72 51.11 12.17
CA GLN A 522 80.96 50.66 11.56
C GLN A 522 82.10 51.69 11.70
N GLY A 523 81.80 52.91 12.17
CA GLY A 523 82.76 54.01 12.33
C GLY A 523 83.20 54.66 11.01
N LEU A 524 82.35 54.59 9.98
CA LEU A 524 82.60 55.10 8.63
C LEU A 524 81.90 56.45 8.34
N LEU A 525 81.26 57.03 9.37
CA LEU A 525 80.63 58.35 9.37
C LEU A 525 81.24 59.19 10.50
#